data_AF-A0A8S1A4P5-F1
#
_entry.id   AF-A0A8S1A4P5-F1
#
_cell.length_a   1.000
_cell.length_b   1.000
_cell.length_c   1.000
_cell.angle_alpha   90.00
_cell.angle_beta   90.00
_cell.angle_gamma   90.00
#
_symmetry.space_group_name_H-M   'P 1'
#
loop_
_entity.id
_entity.type
_entity.pdbx_description
1 polymer ?
#
loop_
_entity_poly.entity_id
_entity_poly.type
_entity_poly.pdbx_seq_one_letter_code
_entity_poly.pdbx_strand_id
1 'polypeptide(L)'
;MSPNLTLLSDCTLNANSPSALYVVFQDWQVHVTSTPAEAGGPAILTCVAPAALKEHASVAAWYRDESVLPAADHMSGSTFIVDDGWKLIVRSVRIEDSKAMYSCSVLDSLTGDRRRSTPVNIDVAPMSVASAPRSISHGQWEAVVRRGGDVTLPCLVHANPPPTIT
;
A
#
# COMPACT_ATOMS: atom_id res chain seq x y z
N MET A 1 41.00 -3.64 11.55
CA MET A 1 40.94 -2.94 12.84
C MET A 1 39.61 -2.23 12.91
N SER A 2 38.65 -2.88 13.52
CA SER A 2 37.24 -2.45 13.60
C SER A 2 37.00 -1.98 15.02
N PRO A 3 36.50 -0.76 15.27
CA PRO A 3 36.01 -0.41 16.58
C PRO A 3 34.58 -0.95 16.76
N ASN A 4 34.40 -1.56 17.92
CA ASN A 4 33.23 -2.26 18.44
C ASN A 4 32.01 -1.34 18.53
N LEU A 5 30.85 -1.83 18.08
CA LEU A 5 29.56 -1.20 18.31
C LEU A 5 29.01 -1.75 19.65
N THR A 6 29.24 -1.04 20.74
CA THR A 6 28.64 -1.35 22.05
C THR A 6 27.19 -0.89 22.03
N LEU A 7 26.27 -1.85 21.85
CA LEU A 7 24.86 -1.69 22.18
C LEU A 7 24.72 -1.46 23.68
N LEU A 8 24.41 -0.22 24.09
CA LEU A 8 23.96 0.08 25.44
C LEU A 8 22.52 -0.39 25.59
N SER A 9 22.34 -1.67 25.91
CA SER A 9 21.08 -2.24 26.36
C SER A 9 21.05 -2.32 27.89
N ASP A 10 20.97 -1.17 28.55
CA ASP A 10 20.69 -1.12 29.99
C ASP A 10 19.64 -0.03 30.26
N CYS A 11 18.37 -0.39 30.09
CA CYS A 11 17.24 0.37 30.62
C CYS A 11 16.83 -0.25 31.97
N THR A 12 17.56 0.09 33.03
CA THR A 12 17.09 -0.17 34.39
C THR A 12 16.03 0.88 34.75
N LEU A 13 14.77 0.44 34.78
CA LEU A 13 13.61 1.26 35.17
C LEU A 13 13.67 1.58 36.67
N ASN A 14 14.07 2.80 37.03
CA ASN A 14 13.92 3.32 38.38
C ASN A 14 12.50 3.91 38.55
N ALA A 15 11.66 3.24 39.34
CA ALA A 15 10.22 3.51 39.50
C ALA A 15 9.87 4.75 40.35
N ASN A 16 10.70 5.80 40.33
CA ASN A 16 10.55 6.95 41.23
C ASN A 16 10.64 8.33 40.57
N SER A 17 10.32 8.44 39.29
CA SER A 17 10.23 9.74 38.60
C SER A 17 8.82 9.98 38.05
N PRO A 18 8.03 10.88 38.65
CA PRO A 18 6.75 11.30 38.09
C PRO A 18 7.00 12.31 36.97
N SER A 19 6.64 11.94 35.73
CA SER A 19 6.70 12.73 34.47
C SER A 19 7.86 12.43 33.51
N ALA A 20 8.24 11.17 33.34
CA ALA A 20 8.98 10.77 32.13
C ALA A 20 7.98 10.23 31.09
N LEU A 21 7.67 11.05 30.07
CA LEU A 21 7.06 10.54 28.83
C LEU A 21 8.13 9.68 28.14
N TYR A 22 8.02 8.37 28.25
CA TYR A 22 8.90 7.46 27.55
C TYR A 22 8.41 7.31 26.11
N VAL A 23 9.29 7.58 25.14
CA VAL A 23 9.03 7.30 23.72
C VAL A 23 9.61 5.92 23.43
N VAL A 24 8.74 4.92 23.27
CA VAL A 24 9.17 3.59 22.83
C VAL A 24 9.47 3.68 21.32
N PHE A 25 10.75 3.64 20.96
CA PHE A 25 11.14 3.48 19.56
C PHE A 25 10.90 2.02 19.16
N GLN A 26 9.76 1.76 18.51
CA GLN A 26 9.45 0.43 18.00
C GLN A 26 9.94 0.32 16.56
N ASP A 27 10.84 -0.63 16.28
CA ASP A 27 11.27 -0.90 14.91
C ASP A 27 10.06 -1.38 14.08
N TRP A 28 9.69 -0.62 13.05
CA TRP A 28 8.48 -0.88 12.26
C TRP A 28 8.83 -1.20 10.80
N GLN A 29 8.15 -2.19 10.24
CA GLN A 29 8.37 -2.58 8.85
C GLN A 29 7.11 -2.36 8.03
N VAL A 30 7.33 -2.03 6.76
CA VAL A 30 6.26 -1.87 5.77
C VAL A 30 6.36 -3.01 4.79
N HIS A 31 5.24 -3.60 4.45
CA HIS A 31 5.14 -4.59 3.39
C HIS A 31 4.01 -4.23 2.44
N VAL A 32 4.04 -4.82 1.25
CA VAL A 32 2.97 -4.69 0.26
C VAL A 32 2.34 -6.06 0.05
N THR A 33 1.02 -6.08 -0.09
CA THR A 33 0.28 -7.27 -0.55
C THR A 33 -0.34 -6.97 -1.91
N SER A 34 -0.44 -7.98 -2.77
CA SER A 34 -1.06 -7.86 -4.11
C SER A 34 -2.13 -8.93 -4.28
N THR A 35 -3.22 -8.57 -4.95
CA THR A 35 -4.18 -9.55 -5.47
C THR A 35 -3.66 -10.18 -6.77
N PRO A 36 -3.97 -11.45 -7.05
CA PRO A 36 -3.81 -11.99 -8.40
C PRO A 36 -4.80 -11.30 -9.37
N ALA A 37 -4.46 -11.28 -10.66
CA ALA A 37 -5.31 -10.69 -11.68
C ALA A 37 -5.24 -11.47 -13.00
N GLU A 38 -6.34 -11.46 -13.78
CA GLU A 38 -6.34 -11.92 -15.17
C GLU A 38 -5.90 -10.76 -16.09
N ALA A 39 -5.21 -11.05 -17.18
CA ALA A 39 -4.80 -10.05 -18.17
C ALA A 39 -6.02 -9.24 -18.67
N GLY A 40 -5.93 -7.91 -18.63
CA GLY A 40 -7.02 -6.99 -18.93
C GLY A 40 -7.91 -6.64 -17.73
N GLY A 41 -7.79 -7.35 -16.61
CA GLY A 41 -8.47 -7.03 -15.36
C GLY A 41 -7.66 -6.12 -14.42
N PRO A 42 -8.27 -5.61 -13.34
CA PRO A 42 -7.56 -4.82 -12.36
C PRO A 42 -6.80 -5.68 -11.34
N ALA A 43 -5.71 -5.12 -10.80
CA ALA A 43 -5.02 -5.64 -9.63
C ALA A 43 -4.99 -4.58 -8.52
N ILE A 44 -5.05 -5.03 -7.27
CA ILE A 44 -5.01 -4.17 -6.09
C ILE A 44 -3.73 -4.49 -5.30
N LEU A 45 -2.94 -3.46 -5.06
CA LEU A 45 -1.81 -3.50 -4.14
C LEU A 45 -2.13 -2.69 -2.89
N THR A 46 -1.84 -3.25 -1.71
CA THR A 46 -2.09 -2.60 -0.42
C THR A 46 -0.78 -2.42 0.33
N CYS A 47 -0.48 -1.19 0.71
CA CYS A 47 0.62 -0.87 1.60
C CYS A 47 0.20 -1.15 3.04
N VAL A 48 0.95 -1.97 3.77
CA VAL A 48 0.60 -2.40 5.12
C VAL A 48 1.70 -1.95 6.09
N ALA A 49 1.27 -1.16 7.06
CA ALA A 49 2.05 -0.74 8.21
C ALA A 49 1.35 -1.20 9.51
N PRO A 50 2.08 -1.32 10.64
CA PRO A 50 1.49 -1.65 11.93
C PRO A 50 0.36 -0.68 12.29
N ALA A 51 -0.71 -1.19 12.90
CA ALA A 51 -1.90 -0.39 13.21
C ALA A 51 -1.59 0.83 14.09
N ALA A 52 -0.71 0.68 15.10
CA ALA A 52 -0.27 1.76 15.97
C ALA A 52 0.42 2.91 15.20
N LEU A 53 1.07 2.61 14.06
CA LEU A 53 1.75 3.60 13.23
C LEU A 53 0.77 4.36 12.33
N LYS A 54 -0.35 3.73 11.91
CA LYS A 54 -1.27 4.30 10.91
C LYS A 54 -1.93 5.60 11.35
N GLU A 55 -2.02 5.89 12.65
CA GLU A 55 -2.61 7.12 13.17
C GLU A 55 -1.77 8.38 12.88
N HIS A 56 -0.45 8.21 12.74
CA HIS A 56 0.49 9.32 12.57
C HIS A 56 1.45 9.12 11.39
N ALA A 57 1.25 8.08 10.59
CA ALA A 57 2.01 7.84 9.36
C ALA A 57 1.13 7.92 8.11
N SER A 58 1.76 8.25 6.99
CA SER A 58 1.10 8.35 5.69
C SER A 58 1.92 7.66 4.61
N VAL A 59 1.25 7.11 3.59
CA VAL A 59 1.96 6.62 2.40
C VAL A 59 2.49 7.81 1.63
N ALA A 60 3.81 7.90 1.54
CA ALA A 60 4.48 9.04 0.97
C ALA A 60 4.78 8.89 -0.52
N ALA A 61 4.87 7.65 -1.03
CA ALA A 61 4.93 7.36 -2.47
C ALA A 61 4.70 5.88 -2.76
N TRP A 62 4.20 5.61 -3.96
CA TRP A 62 4.28 4.31 -4.62
C TRP A 62 5.36 4.31 -5.69
N TYR A 63 5.95 3.14 -5.93
CA TYR A 63 6.99 2.94 -6.92
C TYR A 63 6.62 1.76 -7.81
N ARG A 64 6.93 1.91 -9.10
CA ARG A 64 7.01 0.82 -10.08
C ARG A 64 8.46 0.74 -10.52
N ASP A 65 9.09 -0.37 -10.19
CA ASP A 65 10.53 -0.55 -10.19
C ASP A 65 11.20 0.55 -9.35
N GLU A 66 12.03 1.40 -9.94
CA GLU A 66 12.63 2.56 -9.27
C GLU A 66 11.93 3.89 -9.57
N SER A 67 10.90 3.87 -10.40
CA SER A 67 10.16 5.08 -10.77
C SER A 67 9.04 5.35 -9.78
N VAL A 68 8.98 6.59 -9.29
CA VAL A 68 7.85 7.06 -8.48
C VAL A 68 6.61 7.11 -9.35
N LEU A 69 5.54 6.45 -8.91
CA LEU A 69 4.24 6.61 -9.53
C LEU A 69 3.68 7.96 -9.09
N PRO A 70 3.31 8.84 -10.03
CA PRO A 70 2.68 10.10 -9.66
C PRO A 70 1.40 9.79 -8.88
N ALA A 71 1.02 10.69 -7.98
CA ALA A 71 -0.33 10.75 -7.45
C ALA A 71 -1.26 11.11 -8.61
N ALA A 72 -1.55 10.13 -9.47
CA ALA A 72 -2.18 10.35 -10.75
C ALA A 72 -3.63 10.79 -10.54
N ASP A 73 -4.07 11.73 -11.37
CA ASP A 73 -5.48 12.11 -11.49
C ASP A 73 -6.34 10.86 -11.65
N HIS A 74 -7.25 10.64 -10.71
CA HIS A 74 -8.09 9.44 -10.58
C HIS A 74 -8.89 9.10 -11.86
N MET A 75 -8.96 10.00 -12.83
CA MET A 75 -9.84 9.92 -14.00
C MET A 75 -9.21 9.30 -15.26
N SER A 76 -7.89 9.40 -15.50
CA SER A 76 -7.31 9.00 -16.81
C SER A 76 -6.01 8.17 -16.76
N GLY A 77 -5.47 7.87 -15.58
CA GLY A 77 -4.25 7.06 -15.43
C GLY A 77 -4.45 5.56 -15.67
N SER A 78 -3.35 4.83 -15.92
CA SER A 78 -3.31 3.36 -15.86
C SER A 78 -3.33 2.81 -14.42
N THR A 79 -3.00 3.68 -13.46
CA THR A 79 -3.00 3.41 -12.02
C THR A 79 -3.78 4.46 -11.23
N PHE A 80 -4.46 4.05 -10.15
CA PHE A 80 -5.18 4.91 -9.18
C PHE A 80 -4.62 4.66 -7.81
N ILE A 81 -4.30 5.74 -7.11
CA ILE A 81 -3.99 5.66 -5.69
C ILE A 81 -5.26 6.05 -4.94
N VAL A 82 -5.69 5.23 -3.99
CA VAL A 82 -6.91 5.43 -3.20
C VAL A 82 -6.63 5.16 -1.73
N ASP A 83 -7.65 5.39 -0.89
CA ASP A 83 -7.57 5.13 0.55
C ASP A 83 -6.41 5.92 1.18
N ASP A 84 -6.37 7.25 0.98
CA ASP A 84 -5.30 8.15 1.44
C ASP A 84 -3.86 7.70 1.09
N GLY A 85 -3.69 7.00 -0.03
CA GLY A 85 -2.40 6.48 -0.45
C GLY A 85 -2.15 5.02 -0.11
N TRP A 86 -2.96 4.42 0.75
CA TRP A 86 -2.74 3.05 1.26
C TRP A 86 -2.96 1.96 0.20
N LYS A 87 -3.71 2.26 -0.87
CA LYS A 87 -3.99 1.29 -1.94
C LYS A 87 -3.62 1.85 -3.31
N LEU A 88 -2.95 1.03 -4.11
CA LEU A 88 -2.65 1.27 -5.51
C LEU A 88 -3.45 0.27 -6.34
N ILE A 89 -4.21 0.76 -7.32
CA ILE A 89 -5.00 -0.06 -8.23
C ILE A 89 -4.42 0.11 -9.64
N VAL A 90 -4.15 -0.99 -10.33
CA VAL A 90 -3.78 -1.02 -11.75
C VAL A 90 -5.04 -1.43 -12.53
N ARG A 91 -5.56 -0.66 -13.52
CA ARG A 91 -6.90 -0.98 -14.13
C ARG A 91 -6.91 -2.25 -14.95
N SER A 92 -5.87 -2.40 -15.76
CA SER A 92 -5.81 -3.36 -16.84
C SER A 92 -4.40 -3.89 -16.88
N VAL A 93 -4.14 -4.89 -16.05
CA VAL A 93 -2.83 -5.54 -16.00
C VAL A 93 -2.54 -6.24 -17.32
N ARG A 94 -1.27 -6.21 -17.72
CA ARG A 94 -0.78 -6.98 -18.86
C ARG A 94 0.12 -8.09 -18.38
N ILE A 95 0.36 -9.08 -19.22
CA ILE A 95 1.25 -10.20 -18.88
C ILE A 95 2.66 -9.67 -18.57
N GLU A 96 3.09 -8.58 -19.22
CA GLU A 96 4.39 -7.95 -18.95
C GLU A 96 4.47 -7.31 -17.55
N ASP A 97 3.33 -6.92 -16.96
CA ASP A 97 3.29 -6.31 -15.62
C ASP A 97 3.66 -7.31 -14.51
N SER A 98 3.64 -8.62 -14.79
CA SER A 98 4.12 -9.65 -13.86
C SER A 98 5.62 -9.50 -13.51
N LYS A 99 6.39 -8.83 -14.38
CA LYS A 99 7.81 -8.56 -14.16
C LYS A 99 8.07 -7.26 -13.41
N ALA A 100 7.09 -6.35 -13.38
CA ALA A 100 7.23 -5.07 -12.71
C ALA A 100 7.22 -5.24 -11.19
N MET A 101 8.11 -4.53 -10.51
CA MET A 101 8.29 -4.60 -9.07
C MET A 101 7.63 -3.40 -8.39
N TYR A 102 6.59 -3.62 -7.60
CA TYR A 102 5.87 -2.56 -6.91
C TYR A 102 6.27 -2.46 -5.45
N SER A 103 6.50 -1.25 -4.96
CA SER A 103 6.77 -0.99 -3.54
C SER A 103 6.10 0.31 -3.09
N CYS A 104 5.85 0.44 -1.79
CA CYS A 104 5.40 1.69 -1.19
C CYS A 104 6.46 2.23 -0.22
N SER A 105 6.38 3.52 0.09
CA SER A 105 7.11 4.09 1.22
C SER A 105 6.16 4.84 2.13
N VAL A 106 6.38 4.69 3.42
CA VAL A 106 5.58 5.31 4.48
C VAL A 106 6.45 6.30 5.22
N LEU A 107 5.90 7.46 5.53
CA LEU A 107 6.52 8.51 6.34
C LEU A 107 5.81 8.57 7.69
N ASP A 108 6.55 8.38 8.77
CA ASP A 108 6.10 8.66 10.12
C ASP A 108 6.26 10.17 10.40
N SER A 109 5.15 10.85 10.67
CA SER A 109 5.16 12.30 10.94
C SER A 109 5.73 12.68 12.31
N LEU A 110 5.81 11.75 13.27
CA LEU A 110 6.34 12.02 14.61
C LEU A 110 7.86 11.99 14.64
N THR A 111 8.46 11.00 13.97
CA THR A 111 9.91 10.80 13.93
C THR A 111 10.56 11.42 12.70
N GLY A 112 9.81 11.60 11.61
CA GLY A 112 10.34 11.95 10.29
C GLY A 112 10.95 10.76 9.55
N ASP A 113 10.92 9.55 10.12
CA ASP A 113 11.47 8.36 9.50
C ASP A 113 10.64 7.94 8.28
N ARG A 114 11.33 7.69 7.16
CA ARG A 114 10.73 7.15 5.94
C ARG A 114 11.25 5.75 5.68
N ARG A 115 10.34 4.78 5.52
CA ARG A 115 10.70 3.39 5.21
C ARG A 115 10.01 2.92 3.95
N ARG A 116 10.78 2.26 3.07
CA ARG A 116 10.28 1.64 1.84
C ARG A 116 10.08 0.15 2.08
N SER A 117 8.99 -0.40 1.56
CA SER A 117 8.69 -1.82 1.63
C SER A 117 9.64 -2.63 0.76
N THR A 118 9.72 -3.94 1.02
CA THR A 118 10.20 -4.88 0.00
C THR A 118 9.26 -4.83 -1.22
N PRO A 119 9.80 -4.96 -2.44
CA PRO A 119 8.99 -4.93 -3.64
C PRO A 119 8.25 -6.26 -3.87
N VAL A 120 7.11 -6.19 -4.54
CA VAL A 120 6.27 -7.35 -4.92
C VAL A 120 5.88 -7.28 -6.39
N ASN A 121 5.58 -8.44 -6.97
CA ASN A 121 5.08 -8.56 -8.33
C ASN A 121 3.57 -8.86 -8.30
N ILE A 122 2.87 -8.55 -9.38
CA ILE A 122 1.48 -8.96 -9.57
C ILE A 122 1.51 -10.35 -10.23
N ASP A 123 0.77 -11.31 -9.67
CA ASP A 123 0.52 -12.58 -10.35
C ASP A 123 -0.54 -12.38 -11.44
N VAL A 124 -0.12 -12.52 -12.71
CA VAL A 124 -0.97 -12.25 -13.87
C VAL A 124 -1.26 -13.54 -14.63
N ALA A 125 -2.52 -13.99 -14.57
CA ALA A 125 -3.01 -15.11 -15.36
C ALA A 125 -3.42 -14.66 -16.78
N PRO A 126 -3.31 -15.52 -17.80
CA PRO A 126 -3.87 -15.25 -19.13
C PRO A 126 -5.39 -15.01 -19.07
N MET A 127 -5.91 -14.19 -19.98
CA MET A 127 -7.34 -13.92 -20.08
C MET A 127 -8.12 -15.22 -20.37
N SER A 128 -9.16 -15.50 -19.58
CA SER A 128 -10.08 -16.62 -19.81
C SER A 128 -10.99 -16.36 -21.02
N VAL A 129 -11.37 -17.40 -21.79
CA VAL A 129 -12.10 -17.25 -23.08
C VAL A 129 -13.48 -16.61 -22.93
N ALA A 130 -14.19 -16.94 -21.85
CA ALA A 130 -15.43 -16.30 -21.45
C ALA A 130 -15.57 -16.39 -19.93
N SER A 131 -15.83 -15.27 -19.27
CA SER A 131 -15.99 -15.21 -17.82
C SER A 131 -17.14 -14.28 -17.44
N ALA A 132 -18.03 -14.78 -16.58
CA ALA A 132 -19.06 -13.95 -15.97
C ALA A 132 -18.42 -12.84 -15.12
N PRO A 133 -19.09 -11.69 -14.91
CA PRO A 133 -18.58 -10.62 -14.06
C PRO A 133 -18.26 -11.12 -12.65
N ARG A 134 -17.00 -10.97 -12.23
CA ARG A 134 -16.54 -11.28 -10.88
C ARG A 134 -16.00 -10.02 -10.22
N SER A 135 -16.36 -9.79 -8.96
CA SER A 135 -15.74 -8.77 -8.13
C SER A 135 -14.33 -9.19 -7.77
N ILE A 136 -13.35 -8.31 -7.97
CA ILE A 136 -11.95 -8.58 -7.61
C ILE A 136 -11.67 -8.19 -6.16
N SER A 137 -12.43 -7.24 -5.61
CA SER A 137 -12.41 -6.96 -4.17
C SER A 137 -13.34 -7.94 -3.45
N HIS A 138 -12.78 -8.80 -2.61
CA HIS A 138 -13.55 -9.58 -1.65
C HIS A 138 -13.93 -8.67 -0.47
N GLY A 139 -15.12 -8.07 -0.50
CA GLY A 139 -15.68 -7.33 0.65
C GLY A 139 -16.25 -5.96 0.33
N GLN A 140 -16.84 -5.35 1.35
CA GLN A 140 -17.28 -3.95 1.31
C GLN A 140 -16.06 -3.04 1.30
N TRP A 141 -16.08 -2.00 0.47
CA TRP A 141 -15.04 -0.98 0.48
C TRP A 141 -15.21 -0.11 1.72
N GLU A 142 -14.33 -0.28 2.71
CA GLU A 142 -14.27 0.61 3.86
C GLU A 142 -13.33 1.77 3.57
N ALA A 143 -13.79 3.00 3.80
CA ALA A 143 -13.01 4.20 3.66
C ALA A 143 -13.33 5.14 4.82
N VAL A 144 -12.29 5.66 5.46
CA VAL A 144 -12.41 6.67 6.52
C VAL A 144 -11.93 7.99 5.94
N VAL A 145 -12.82 8.98 5.89
CA VAL A 145 -12.51 10.30 5.34
C VAL A 145 -12.78 11.38 6.38
N ARG A 146 -11.96 12.42 6.41
CA ARG A 146 -12.20 13.60 7.25
C ARG A 146 -13.47 14.32 6.78
N ARG A 147 -14.19 14.95 7.71
CA ARG A 147 -15.40 15.71 7.38
C ARG A 147 -15.08 16.80 6.34
N GLY A 148 -15.77 16.74 5.19
CA GLY A 148 -15.57 17.65 4.06
C GLY A 148 -14.46 17.23 3.08
N GLY A 149 -13.84 16.06 3.27
CA GLY A 149 -12.94 15.46 2.28
C GLY A 149 -13.70 14.62 1.24
N ASP A 150 -13.06 14.40 0.10
CA ASP A 150 -13.58 13.55 -0.97
C ASP A 150 -13.12 12.10 -0.79
N VAL A 151 -13.97 11.15 -1.21
CA VAL A 151 -13.66 9.71 -1.20
C VAL A 151 -13.99 9.09 -2.55
N THR A 152 -13.09 8.25 -3.05
CA THR A 152 -13.31 7.47 -4.28
C THR A 152 -13.55 6.02 -3.92
N LEU A 153 -14.73 5.50 -4.27
CA LEU A 153 -15.12 4.10 -4.08
C LEU A 153 -15.03 3.38 -5.45
N PRO A 154 -13.98 2.59 -5.71
CA PRO A 154 -13.80 1.94 -6.99
C PRO A 154 -14.73 0.73 -7.13
N CYS A 155 -15.41 0.62 -8.28
CA CYS A 155 -16.14 -0.58 -8.68
C CYS A 155 -15.20 -1.49 -9.49
N LEU A 156 -14.61 -2.49 -8.84
CA LEU A 156 -13.61 -3.38 -9.45
C LEU A 156 -14.26 -4.71 -9.86
N VAL A 157 -14.80 -4.71 -11.08
CA VAL A 157 -15.44 -5.87 -11.70
C VAL A 157 -14.67 -6.27 -12.96
N HIS A 158 -14.44 -7.57 -13.13
CA HIS A 158 -13.83 -8.12 -14.33
C HIS A 158 -14.76 -9.14 -14.98
N ALA A 159 -14.96 -9.00 -16.29
CA ALA A 159 -15.71 -9.93 -17.12
C ALA A 159 -15.05 -10.00 -18.50
N ASN A 160 -15.18 -11.15 -19.17
CA ASN A 160 -14.85 -11.28 -20.58
C ASN A 160 -16.05 -11.85 -21.35
N PRO A 161 -16.71 -11.07 -22.24
CA PRO A 161 -16.36 -9.71 -22.68
C PRO A 161 -16.62 -8.63 -21.62
N PRO A 162 -16.01 -7.42 -21.73
CA PRO A 162 -16.22 -6.33 -20.80
C PRO A 162 -17.71 -5.98 -20.63
N PRO A 163 -18.18 -5.72 -19.39
CA PRO A 163 -19.59 -5.45 -19.13
C PRO A 163 -20.00 -4.07 -19.65
N THR A 164 -21.27 -3.92 -20.02
CA THR A 164 -21.87 -2.61 -20.31
C THR A 164 -22.48 -2.08 -19.01
N ILE A 165 -21.97 -0.96 -18.47
CA ILE A 165 -22.54 -0.33 -17.27
C ILE A 165 -23.62 0.66 -17.73
N THR A 166 -24.89 0.37 -17.45
CA THR A 166 -26.06 1.22 -17.74
C THR A 166 -26.69 1.76 -16.47
#